data_AF-A0A9P6MH87-F1
#
_entry.id   AF-A0A9P6MH87-F1
#
_cell.length_a   1.000
_cell.length_b   1.000
_cell.length_c   1.000
_cell.angle_alpha   90.00
_cell.angle_beta   90.00
_cell.angle_gamma   90.00
#
_symmetry.space_group_name_H-M   'P 1'
#
loop_
_entity.id
_entity.type
_entity.pdbx_description
1 polymer ?
#
loop_
_entity_poly.entity_id
_entity_poly.type
_entity_poly.pdbx_seq_one_letter_code
_entity_poly.pdbx_strand_id
1 'polypeptide(L)'
;MRIRIPTVILSLAVASAVYAAPAPVQLEKRGWVMDKLRELFDKAIKSLECGACVAALVGAKDVAYLNKNWVLDAAAGLCSEFKIMPNDVCTGLVYSQGPVLVEALLQANLLSGDGKYLCFQALGVCPAPGVTSGSLVFPKPKPASA
;
A
#
# COMPACT_ATOMS: atom_id res chain seq x y z
N MET A 1 -36.92 -25.48 48.75
CA MET A 1 -35.73 -25.39 47.88
C MET A 1 -35.76 -24.03 47.17
N ARG A 2 -34.98 -23.04 47.65
CA ARG A 2 -34.97 -21.66 47.11
C ARG A 2 -33.82 -21.54 46.10
N ILE A 3 -34.17 -21.36 44.83
CA ILE A 3 -33.21 -21.13 43.74
C ILE A 3 -32.74 -19.67 43.85
N ARG A 4 -31.46 -19.47 44.20
CA ARG A 4 -30.79 -18.16 44.12
C ARG A 4 -30.32 -17.95 42.69
N ILE A 5 -31.01 -17.09 41.95
CA ILE A 5 -30.59 -16.67 40.61
C ILE A 5 -29.51 -15.58 40.79
N PRO A 6 -28.28 -15.78 40.29
CA PRO A 6 -27.20 -14.81 40.45
C PRO A 6 -27.50 -13.56 39.62
N THR A 7 -27.41 -12.40 40.27
CA THR A 7 -27.66 -11.04 39.73
C THR A 7 -26.74 -10.63 38.57
N VAL A 8 -25.79 -11.48 38.17
CA VAL A 8 -24.81 -11.21 37.09
C VAL A 8 -25.47 -11.22 35.70
N ILE A 9 -26.59 -11.92 35.53
CA ILE A 9 -27.22 -12.09 34.20
C ILE A 9 -28.06 -10.87 33.78
N LEU A 10 -28.47 -10.01 34.72
CA LEU A 10 -29.34 -8.86 34.41
C LEU A 10 -28.59 -7.64 33.83
N SER A 11 -27.25 -7.65 33.84
CA SER A 11 -26.41 -6.55 33.34
C SER A 11 -25.97 -6.68 31.88
N LEU A 12 -26.22 -7.81 31.19
CA LEU A 12 -25.83 -7.97 29.78
C LEU A 12 -26.89 -7.50 28.76
N ALA A 13 -28.10 -7.15 29.19
CA ALA A 13 -29.19 -6.81 28.27
C ALA A 13 -29.20 -5.35 27.77
N VAL A 14 -28.29 -4.49 28.25
CA VAL A 14 -28.28 -3.05 27.90
C VAL A 14 -27.24 -2.68 26.83
N ALA A 15 -26.38 -3.62 26.39
CA ALA A 15 -25.30 -3.32 25.45
C ALA A 15 -25.69 -3.37 23.96
N SER A 16 -26.86 -3.92 23.59
CA SER A 16 -27.21 -4.14 22.18
C SER A 16 -27.90 -2.96 21.48
N ALA A 17 -28.19 -1.85 22.18
CA ALA A 17 -28.85 -0.68 21.59
C ALA A 17 -27.89 0.35 20.97
N VAL A 18 -26.57 0.18 21.08
CA VAL A 18 -25.58 1.15 20.55
C VAL A 18 -25.26 0.93 19.07
N TYR A 19 -25.78 -0.14 18.44
CA TYR A 19 -25.32 -0.59 17.12
C TYR A 19 -26.01 0.03 15.89
N ALA A 20 -26.83 1.08 16.07
CA ALA A 20 -27.50 1.75 14.95
C ALA A 20 -27.08 3.22 14.79
N ALA A 21 -25.90 3.61 15.28
CA ALA A 21 -25.31 4.87 14.88
C ALA A 21 -24.80 4.71 13.43
N PRO A 22 -25.23 5.55 12.46
CA PRO A 22 -24.59 5.58 11.15
C PRO A 22 -23.09 5.82 11.37
N ALA A 23 -22.25 5.07 10.66
CA ALA A 23 -20.81 5.23 10.76
C ALA A 23 -20.49 6.73 10.60
N PRO A 24 -19.63 7.32 11.45
CA PRO A 24 -19.25 8.71 11.29
C PRO A 24 -18.74 8.93 9.85
N VAL A 25 -19.21 9.98 9.18
CA VAL A 25 -18.96 10.33 7.76
C VAL A 25 -17.48 10.19 7.35
N GLN A 26 -16.57 10.37 8.29
CA GLN A 26 -15.12 10.22 8.10
C GLN A 26 -14.70 8.78 7.74
N LEU A 27 -15.39 7.76 8.29
CA LEU A 27 -15.15 6.35 7.98
C LEU A 27 -15.64 5.96 6.60
N GLU A 28 -16.76 6.52 6.14
CA GLU A 28 -17.30 6.28 4.80
C GLU A 28 -16.34 6.82 3.72
N LYS A 29 -15.82 8.02 3.93
CA LYS A 29 -14.83 8.62 3.02
C LYS A 29 -13.51 7.83 2.99
N ARG A 30 -13.05 7.31 4.14
CA ARG A 30 -11.89 6.41 4.19
C ARG A 30 -12.17 5.16 3.35
N GLY A 31 -13.29 4.47 3.56
CA GLY A 31 -13.64 3.25 2.82
C GLY A 31 -13.56 3.46 1.31
N TRP A 32 -14.21 4.51 0.82
CA TRP A 32 -14.17 4.85 -0.61
C TRP A 32 -12.75 5.11 -1.15
N VAL A 33 -11.90 5.83 -0.42
CA VAL A 33 -10.50 6.09 -0.84
C VAL A 33 -9.73 4.78 -0.94
N MET A 34 -9.90 3.90 0.04
CA MET A 34 -9.23 2.60 0.12
C MET A 34 -9.66 1.67 -1.01
N ASP A 35 -10.96 1.62 -1.28
CA ASP A 35 -11.53 0.79 -2.35
C ASP A 35 -11.02 1.25 -3.71
N LYS A 36 -10.98 2.57 -3.97
CA LYS A 36 -10.40 3.11 -5.21
C LYS A 36 -8.91 2.85 -5.35
N LEU A 37 -8.14 2.97 -4.26
CA LEU A 37 -6.73 2.64 -4.31
C LEU A 37 -6.50 1.14 -4.58
N ARG A 38 -7.30 0.28 -3.94
CA ARG A 38 -7.29 -1.16 -4.18
C ARG A 38 -7.61 -1.50 -5.63
N GLU A 39 -8.63 -0.87 -6.23
CA GLU A 39 -8.96 -1.04 -7.65
C GLU A 39 -7.77 -0.69 -8.57
N LEU A 40 -7.02 0.39 -8.27
CA LEU A 40 -5.86 0.77 -9.05
C LEU A 40 -4.73 -0.27 -8.97
N PHE A 41 -4.42 -0.73 -7.76
CA PHE A 41 -3.43 -1.80 -7.56
C PHE A 41 -3.87 -3.10 -8.23
N ASP A 42 -5.14 -3.45 -8.11
CA ASP A 42 -5.70 -4.64 -8.73
C ASP A 42 -5.53 -4.60 -10.25
N LYS A 43 -5.90 -3.46 -10.86
CA LYS A 43 -5.73 -3.22 -12.29
C LYS A 43 -4.26 -3.28 -12.69
N ALA A 44 -3.35 -2.68 -11.93
CA ALA A 44 -1.91 -2.71 -12.23
C ALA A 44 -1.35 -4.13 -12.28
N ILE A 45 -1.75 -4.99 -11.34
CA ILE A 45 -1.28 -6.38 -11.26
C ILE A 45 -1.95 -7.26 -12.31
N LYS A 46 -3.26 -7.08 -12.57
CA LYS A 46 -4.01 -7.91 -13.53
C LYS A 46 -3.79 -7.52 -14.99
N SER A 47 -3.72 -6.22 -15.31
CA SER A 47 -3.55 -5.79 -16.70
C SER A 47 -2.11 -5.85 -17.18
N LEU A 48 -1.14 -5.80 -16.25
CA LEU A 48 0.29 -5.76 -16.55
C LEU A 48 0.66 -4.65 -17.54
N GLU A 49 -0.07 -3.53 -17.52
CA GLU A 49 0.18 -2.37 -18.38
C GLU A 49 1.00 -1.31 -17.63
N CYS A 50 1.99 -0.72 -18.31
CA CYS A 50 2.81 0.36 -17.75
C CYS A 50 1.97 1.52 -17.21
N GLY A 51 0.95 1.95 -17.97
CA GLY A 51 0.08 3.06 -17.57
C GLY A 51 -0.74 2.74 -16.32
N ALA A 52 -1.24 1.51 -16.18
CA ALA A 52 -1.99 1.08 -15.01
C ALA A 52 -1.10 1.04 -13.75
N CYS A 53 0.13 0.53 -13.88
CA CYS A 53 1.09 0.54 -12.79
C CYS A 53 1.45 1.97 -12.34
N VAL A 54 1.77 2.87 -13.27
CA VAL A 54 2.09 4.27 -12.92
C VAL A 54 0.89 4.95 -12.27
N ALA A 55 -0.32 4.73 -12.78
CA ALA A 55 -1.54 5.27 -12.17
C ALA A 55 -1.74 4.77 -10.73
N ALA A 56 -1.44 3.50 -10.46
CA ALA A 56 -1.51 2.95 -9.11
C ALA A 56 -0.47 3.57 -8.17
N LEU A 57 0.76 3.79 -8.64
CA LEU A 57 1.78 4.51 -7.87
C LEU A 57 1.38 5.95 -7.55
N VAL A 58 0.81 6.66 -8.53
CA VAL A 58 0.31 8.04 -8.34
C VAL A 58 -0.84 8.05 -7.32
N GLY A 59 -1.83 7.17 -7.46
CA GLY A 59 -2.92 7.04 -6.50
C GLY A 59 -2.41 6.71 -5.09
N ALA A 60 -1.46 5.79 -4.97
CA ALA A 60 -0.83 5.45 -3.70
C ALA A 60 -0.11 6.66 -3.08
N LYS A 61 0.58 7.47 -3.88
CA LYS A 61 1.25 8.68 -3.42
C LYS A 61 0.26 9.72 -2.91
N ASP A 62 -0.82 9.95 -3.65
CA ASP A 62 -1.88 10.90 -3.27
C ASP A 62 -2.54 10.48 -1.95
N VAL A 63 -2.84 9.18 -1.79
CA VAL A 63 -3.37 8.64 -0.54
C VAL A 63 -2.35 8.71 0.60
N ALA A 64 -1.06 8.49 0.32
CA ALA A 64 0.00 8.58 1.33
C ALA A 64 0.15 9.98 1.93
N TYR A 65 -0.12 11.05 1.15
CA TYR A 65 -0.16 12.42 1.69
C TYR A 65 -1.29 12.62 2.70
N LEU A 66 -2.38 11.88 2.59
CA LEU A 66 -3.49 11.91 3.54
C LEU A 66 -3.19 11.03 4.75
N ASN A 67 -2.81 9.77 4.50
CA ASN A 67 -2.48 8.80 5.52
C ASN A 67 -1.67 7.64 4.92
N LYS A 68 -0.44 7.46 5.39
CA LYS A 68 0.44 6.38 4.93
C LYS A 68 -0.12 4.98 5.19
N ASN A 69 -0.81 4.78 6.32
CA ASN A 69 -1.37 3.48 6.69
C ASN A 69 -2.52 3.08 5.75
N TRP A 70 -3.23 4.03 5.16
CA TRP A 70 -4.27 3.73 4.17
C TRP A 70 -3.68 3.06 2.92
N VAL A 71 -2.47 3.43 2.51
CA VAL A 71 -1.80 2.72 1.42
C VAL A 71 -1.47 1.28 1.83
N LEU A 72 -1.01 1.08 3.07
CA LEU A 72 -0.66 -0.23 3.60
C LEU A 72 -1.88 -1.13 3.75
N ASP A 73 -3.00 -0.66 4.31
CA ASP A 73 -4.19 -1.51 4.45
C ASP A 73 -4.79 -1.84 3.07
N ALA A 74 -4.72 -0.92 2.09
CA ALA A 74 -5.19 -1.18 0.74
C ALA A 74 -4.36 -2.28 0.05
N ALA A 75 -3.02 -2.20 0.18
CA ALA A 75 -2.11 -3.21 -0.33
C ALA A 75 -2.28 -4.57 0.39
N ALA A 76 -2.41 -4.56 1.73
CA ALA A 76 -2.65 -5.78 2.51
C ALA A 76 -4.01 -6.42 2.16
N GLY A 77 -5.02 -5.61 1.82
CA GLY A 77 -6.32 -6.09 1.38
C GLY A 77 -6.29 -6.96 0.13
N LEU A 78 -5.26 -6.81 -0.71
CA LEU A 78 -5.05 -7.60 -1.93
C LEU A 78 -4.37 -8.95 -1.67
N CYS A 79 -3.75 -9.12 -0.50
CA CYS A 79 -3.04 -10.36 -0.16
C CYS A 79 -3.94 -11.60 -0.19
N SER A 80 -5.23 -11.47 0.13
CA SER A 80 -6.19 -12.57 0.07
C SER A 80 -6.65 -12.90 -1.36
N GLU A 81 -6.49 -11.96 -2.29
CA GLU A 81 -7.00 -12.04 -3.66
C GLU A 81 -6.00 -12.71 -4.61
N PHE A 82 -4.74 -12.27 -4.59
CA PHE A 82 -3.74 -12.74 -5.56
C PHE A 82 -3.13 -14.11 -5.24
N LYS A 83 -3.18 -14.55 -3.98
CA LYS A 83 -2.68 -15.86 -3.53
C LYS A 83 -1.26 -16.22 -4.00
N ILE A 84 -0.41 -15.21 -4.24
CA ILE A 84 1.00 -15.38 -4.64
C ILE A 84 1.81 -16.03 -3.50
N MET A 85 1.39 -15.79 -2.26
CA MET A 85 1.97 -16.31 -1.04
C MET A 85 0.88 -16.45 0.03
N PRO A 86 1.14 -17.15 1.15
CA PRO A 86 0.18 -17.22 2.26
C PRO A 86 -0.21 -15.81 2.75
N ASN A 87 -1.47 -15.66 3.16
CA ASN A 87 -2.05 -14.35 3.45
C ASN A 87 -1.28 -13.61 4.56
N ASP A 88 -0.92 -14.32 5.62
CA ASP A 88 -0.13 -13.82 6.75
C ASP A 88 1.27 -13.36 6.34
N VAL A 89 1.95 -14.12 5.47
CA VAL A 89 3.29 -13.76 4.98
C VAL A 89 3.20 -12.52 4.08
N CYS A 90 2.18 -12.43 3.22
CA CYS A 90 1.95 -11.24 2.39
C CYS A 90 1.67 -10.01 3.25
N THR A 91 0.77 -10.12 4.21
CA THR A 91 0.44 -9.02 5.13
C THR A 91 1.66 -8.61 5.96
N GLY A 92 2.44 -9.57 6.45
CA GLY A 92 3.71 -9.31 7.14
C GLY A 92 4.72 -8.56 6.27
N LEU A 93 4.85 -8.92 5.00
CA LEU A 93 5.74 -8.24 4.05
C LEU A 93 5.28 -6.80 3.80
N VAL A 94 3.97 -6.58 3.61
CA VAL A 94 3.40 -5.24 3.40
C VAL A 94 3.68 -4.34 4.59
N TYR A 95 3.44 -4.79 5.82
CA TYR A 95 3.64 -3.94 7.00
C TYR A 95 5.10 -3.80 7.44
N SER A 96 5.99 -4.72 7.07
CA SER A 96 7.44 -4.60 7.37
C SER A 96 8.16 -3.70 6.37
N GLN A 97 7.94 -3.91 5.07
CA GLN A 97 8.69 -3.21 4.02
C GLN A 97 7.92 -2.02 3.43
N GLY A 98 6.58 -2.08 3.45
CA GLY A 98 5.71 -1.06 2.89
C GLY A 98 5.94 0.36 3.45
N PRO A 99 6.17 0.57 4.76
CA PRO A 99 6.43 1.91 5.29
C PRO A 99 7.61 2.62 4.61
N VAL A 100 8.71 1.90 4.39
CA VAL A 100 9.90 2.44 3.71
C VAL A 100 9.60 2.74 2.24
N LEU A 101 8.86 1.85 1.57
CA LEU A 101 8.44 2.08 0.18
C LEU A 101 7.52 3.28 0.04
N VAL A 102 6.59 3.49 0.98
CA VAL A 102 5.70 4.66 0.98
C VAL A 102 6.48 5.95 1.18
N GLU A 103 7.49 5.97 2.07
CA GLU A 103 8.38 7.14 2.21
C GLU A 103 9.15 7.43 0.92
N ALA A 104 9.71 6.39 0.28
CA ALA A 104 10.39 6.55 -1.01
C ALA A 104 9.44 7.06 -2.10
N LEU A 105 8.20 6.56 -2.13
CA LEU A 105 7.15 6.97 -3.07
C LEU A 105 6.82 8.46 -2.93
N LEU A 106 6.75 8.97 -1.70
CA LEU A 106 6.51 10.39 -1.44
C LEU A 106 7.61 11.30 -2.01
N GLN A 107 8.85 10.80 -2.09
CA GLN A 107 9.99 11.53 -2.66
C GLN A 107 10.14 11.36 -4.18
N ALA A 108 9.56 10.31 -4.76
CA ALA A 108 9.70 9.99 -6.18
C ALA A 108 8.92 10.93 -7.11
N ASN A 109 9.47 11.23 -8.29
CA ASN A 109 8.77 11.97 -9.34
C ASN A 109 8.08 11.01 -10.32
N LEU A 110 6.86 10.60 -9.97
CA LEU A 110 6.14 9.51 -10.63
C LEU A 110 5.65 9.79 -12.05
N LEU A 111 5.41 11.06 -12.39
CA LEU A 111 5.05 11.45 -13.77
C LEU A 111 6.28 11.57 -14.68
N SER A 112 7.49 11.45 -14.10
CA SER A 112 8.76 11.44 -14.82
C SER A 112 9.34 10.02 -14.95
N GLY A 113 10.67 9.88 -15.01
CA GLY A 113 11.35 8.59 -15.14
C GLY A 113 11.10 7.62 -13.98
N ASP A 114 10.95 8.12 -12.76
CA ASP A 114 10.89 7.29 -11.54
C ASP A 114 9.69 6.33 -11.55
N GLY A 115 8.50 6.79 -11.98
CA GLY A 115 7.31 5.95 -12.03
C GLY A 115 7.49 4.77 -12.99
N LYS A 116 8.07 5.03 -14.17
CA LYS A 116 8.37 3.97 -15.15
C LYS A 116 9.45 3.02 -14.63
N TYR A 117 10.47 3.55 -13.96
CA TYR A 117 11.53 2.77 -13.35
C TYR A 117 10.98 1.81 -12.28
N LEU A 118 10.18 2.32 -11.35
CA LEU A 118 9.55 1.52 -10.29
C LEU A 118 8.65 0.42 -10.87
N CYS A 119 7.85 0.74 -11.89
CA CYS A 119 6.99 -0.24 -12.55
C CYS A 119 7.76 -1.29 -13.36
N PHE A 120 8.90 -0.94 -13.95
CA PHE A 120 9.82 -1.89 -14.54
C PHE A 120 10.42 -2.83 -13.47
N GLN A 121 10.92 -2.29 -12.36
CA GLN A 121 11.53 -3.09 -11.30
C GLN A 121 10.54 -4.01 -10.57
N ALA A 122 9.31 -3.53 -10.32
CA ALA A 122 8.32 -4.26 -9.53
C ALA A 122 7.55 -5.30 -10.33
N LEU A 123 7.14 -4.97 -11.56
CA LEU A 123 6.26 -5.82 -12.36
C LEU A 123 6.83 -6.14 -13.76
N GLY A 124 7.92 -5.49 -14.19
CA GLY A 124 8.46 -5.67 -15.54
C GLY A 124 7.59 -5.09 -16.66
N VAL A 125 6.61 -4.24 -16.32
CA VAL A 125 5.54 -3.81 -17.25
C VAL A 125 5.85 -2.53 -18.02
N CYS A 126 6.85 -1.76 -17.56
CA CYS A 126 7.34 -0.58 -18.25
C CYS A 126 8.66 -0.88 -18.96
N PRO A 127 9.02 -0.15 -20.03
CA PRO A 127 10.31 -0.33 -20.68
C PRO A 127 11.45 -0.08 -19.70
N ALA A 128 12.52 -0.87 -19.84
CA ALA A 128 13.74 -0.69 -19.05
C ALA A 128 14.27 0.75 -19.20
N PRO A 129 14.73 1.38 -18.11
CA PRO A 129 15.35 2.69 -18.17
C PRO A 129 16.60 2.62 -19.07
N GLY A 130 16.80 3.62 -19.92
CA GLY A 130 18.04 3.75 -20.68
C GLY A 130 19.22 3.99 -19.72
N VAL A 131 20.35 3.32 -19.96
CA VAL A 131 21.59 3.61 -19.24
C VAL A 131 22.08 4.99 -19.68
N THR A 132 22.05 5.97 -18.79
CA THR A 132 22.66 7.28 -19.04
C THR A 132 24.16 7.17 -18.81
N SER A 133 24.97 7.28 -19.86
CA SER A 133 26.41 7.38 -19.71
C SER A 133 26.78 8.69 -19.02
N GLY A 134 27.38 8.61 -17.83
CA GLY A 134 27.94 9.76 -17.12
C GLY A 134 29.46 9.80 -17.30
N SER A 135 30.02 11.00 -17.54
CA SER A 135 31.46 11.19 -17.38
C SER A 135 31.74 11.48 -15.91
N LEU A 136 32.46 10.57 -15.25
CA LEU A 136 32.94 10.77 -13.89
C LEU A 136 34.35 11.33 -13.96
N VAL A 137 34.55 12.53 -13.41
CA VAL A 137 35.88 13.09 -13.23
C VAL A 137 36.43 12.59 -11.90
N PHE A 138 37.42 11.71 -11.97
CA PHE A 138 38.13 11.29 -10.76
C PHE A 138 39.00 12.45 -10.24
N PRO A 139 38.96 12.77 -8.93
CA PRO A 139 39.81 13.81 -8.37
C PRO A 139 41.30 13.52 -8.51
N LYS A 140 41.67 12.25 -8.65
CA LYS A 140 43.05 11.81 -8.86
C LYS A 140 43.14 11.00 -10.15
N PRO A 141 44.21 11.20 -10.95
CA PRO A 141 44.47 10.36 -12.10
C PRO A 141 44.74 8.92 -11.66
N LYS A 142 44.47 7.98 -12.57
CA LYS A 142 44.77 6.56 -12.38
C LYS A 142 46.27 6.37 -12.07
N PRO A 143 46.66 5.61 -11.04
CA PRO A 143 48.07 5.31 -10.76
C PRO A 143 48.73 4.60 -11.94
N ALA A 144 50.01 4.91 -12.19
CA ALA A 144 50.77 4.37 -13.32
C ALA A 144 51.12 2.87 -13.19
N SER A 145 50.92 2.28 -12.01
CA SER A 145 51.18 0.87 -11.71
C SER A 145 49.98 0.32 -10.95
N ALA A 146 49.14 -0.42 -11.67
CA ALA A 146 48.07 -1.26 -11.13
C ALA A 146 48.29 -2.69 -11.64
#